data_AF-A0AAD7F9A7-F1
#
_entry.id   AF-A0AAD7F9A7-F1
#
_cell.length_a   1.000
_cell.length_b   1.000
_cell.length_c   1.000
_cell.angle_alpha   90.00
_cell.angle_beta   90.00
_cell.angle_gamma   90.00
#
_symmetry.space_group_name_H-M   'P 1'
#
loop_
_entity.id
_entity.type
_entity.pdbx_description
1 polymer ?
#
loop_
_entity_poly.entity_id
_entity_poly.type
_entity_poly.pdbx_seq_one_letter_code
_entity_poly.pdbx_strand_id
1 'polypeptide(L)'
;LDLEDADSLLEHVQDLVAQHFDEFPEDKVDDDAARYAAEMTKASITDGTRNGHLRIIKHFITFHLRRDPKWDAKRVDEQTPKDITAFITRKCGPTEKGFEGKKYSTAVSTRAALTMWYRSLRPNESTAEWRLDPVTNTWRGLPTRSRDVSQFMVGLEKTKAKSGEVSSSARALSLEDMHRLYDHCLKPSLSLAEKKAGIVRYVAYLLAWLMMLRIDEVVSLKFENIDKIPGERKFLQVSLNTRKQSQTGVLHSWRLWANDNDPKICPMRAFILLASLYGPSTKKAGPLFLRIS
;
A
#
# COMPACT_ATOMS: atom_id res chain seq x y z
N LEU A 1 -12.37 16.55 28.02
CA LEU A 1 -11.16 16.96 27.28
C LEU A 1 -11.57 18.18 26.51
N ASP A 2 -11.13 19.33 26.99
CA ASP A 2 -11.37 20.61 26.33
C ASP A 2 -10.71 20.58 24.93
N LEU A 3 -11.24 21.35 23.99
CA LEU A 3 -10.70 21.38 22.62
C LEU A 3 -9.22 21.84 22.62
N GLU A 4 -8.85 22.73 23.53
CA GLU A 4 -7.48 23.24 23.71
C GLU A 4 -6.49 22.15 24.17
N ASP A 5 -6.92 21.24 25.06
CA ASP A 5 -6.11 20.11 25.52
C ASP A 5 -5.82 19.11 24.38
N ALA A 6 -6.79 18.96 23.46
CA ALA A 6 -6.66 18.04 22.33
C ALA A 6 -5.69 18.56 21.27
N ASP A 7 -5.69 19.87 21.03
CA ASP A 7 -4.80 20.52 20.07
C ASP A 7 -3.36 20.59 20.58
N SER A 8 -3.16 20.93 21.87
CA SER A 8 -1.84 20.91 22.52
C SER A 8 -1.20 19.51 22.49
N LEU A 9 -2.00 18.46 22.71
CA LEU A 9 -1.53 17.07 22.60
C LEU A 9 -1.08 16.71 21.17
N LEU A 10 -1.78 17.21 20.16
CA LEU A 10 -1.45 16.92 18.76
C LEU A 10 -0.16 17.62 18.31
N GLU A 11 0.06 18.86 18.75
CA GLU A 11 1.32 19.59 18.52
C GLU A 11 2.49 18.88 19.19
N HIS A 12 2.35 18.49 20.47
CA HIS A 12 3.40 17.75 21.17
C HIS A 12 3.76 16.43 20.50
N VAL A 13 2.76 15.67 20.04
CA VAL A 13 2.97 14.42 19.30
C VAL A 13 3.62 14.67 17.94
N GLN A 14 3.30 15.78 17.29
CA GLN A 14 3.93 16.17 16.04
C GLN A 14 5.41 16.45 16.21
N ASP A 15 5.79 17.21 17.22
CA ASP A 15 7.18 17.56 17.51
C ASP A 15 7.99 16.32 17.91
N LEU A 16 7.42 15.47 18.76
CA LEU A 16 8.03 14.19 19.17
C LEU A 16 8.35 13.30 17.97
N VAL A 17 7.41 13.18 17.03
CA VAL A 17 7.59 12.38 15.82
C VAL A 17 8.62 13.04 14.91
N ALA A 18 8.60 14.36 14.73
CA ALA A 18 9.58 15.07 13.92
C ALA A 18 11.02 14.87 14.44
N GLN A 19 11.25 15.01 15.75
CA GLN A 19 12.56 14.86 16.39
C GLN A 19 13.19 13.47 16.23
N HIS A 20 12.38 12.43 16.03
CA HIS A 20 12.85 11.04 15.89
C HIS A 20 12.83 10.50 14.46
N PHE A 21 12.30 11.27 13.52
CA PHE A 21 12.35 10.94 12.08
C PHE A 21 13.28 11.84 11.28
N ASP A 22 14.06 12.68 11.95
CA ASP A 22 15.25 13.31 11.37
C ASP A 22 16.35 12.24 11.24
N GLU A 23 16.12 11.29 10.32
CA GLU A 23 16.88 10.04 10.22
C GLU A 23 18.35 10.23 9.80
N PHE A 24 18.75 11.46 9.45
CA PHE A 24 20.11 11.76 8.99
C PHE A 24 20.43 13.22 9.32
N PRO A 25 21.23 13.52 10.37
CA PRO A 25 21.73 14.87 10.56
C PRO A 25 22.50 15.27 9.29
N GLU A 26 22.01 16.27 8.57
CA GLU A 26 22.71 16.84 7.40
C GLU A 26 24.08 17.41 7.81
N ASP A 27 24.29 17.63 9.11
CA ASP A 27 25.36 18.44 9.67
C ASP A 27 26.68 17.70 9.99
N LYS A 28 26.84 16.41 9.66
CA LYS A 28 28.03 15.64 10.12
C LYS A 28 28.65 14.66 9.12
N VAL A 29 28.61 14.93 7.83
CA VAL A 29 29.26 14.04 6.85
C VAL A 29 29.97 14.85 5.77
N ASP A 30 31.28 15.05 5.96
CA ASP A 30 32.18 15.79 5.05
C ASP A 30 32.61 14.95 3.81
N ASP A 31 31.95 13.80 3.59
CA ASP A 31 32.29 12.83 2.55
C ASP A 31 31.11 12.62 1.59
N ASP A 32 31.34 12.91 0.31
CA ASP A 32 30.37 12.77 -0.77
C ASP A 32 29.84 11.34 -0.87
N ALA A 33 30.67 10.32 -0.58
CA ALA A 33 30.25 8.93 -0.64
C ALA A 33 29.24 8.60 0.48
N ALA A 34 29.45 9.13 1.69
CA ALA A 34 28.54 8.91 2.80
C ALA A 34 27.23 9.73 2.67
N ARG A 35 27.25 10.91 2.04
CA ARG A 35 26.02 11.61 1.63
C ARG A 35 25.22 10.79 0.60
N TYR A 36 25.89 10.26 -0.42
CA TYR A 36 25.25 9.41 -1.42
C TYR A 36 24.68 8.11 -0.81
N ALA A 37 25.39 7.48 0.12
CA ALA A 37 24.90 6.30 0.84
C ALA A 37 23.67 6.62 1.71
N ALA A 38 23.63 7.80 2.34
CA ALA A 38 22.46 8.27 3.07
C ALA A 38 21.26 8.50 2.14
N GLU A 39 21.47 9.10 0.97
CA GLU A 39 20.43 9.26 -0.06
C GLU A 39 19.89 7.92 -0.56
N MET A 40 20.76 6.95 -0.85
CA MET A 40 20.36 5.60 -1.23
C MET A 40 19.55 4.90 -0.12
N THR A 41 19.92 5.12 1.14
CA THR A 41 19.18 4.58 2.29
C THR A 41 17.82 5.25 2.45
N LYS A 42 17.74 6.58 2.27
CA LYS A 42 16.48 7.34 2.25
C LYS A 42 15.53 6.84 1.15
N ALA A 43 16.07 6.44 -0.01
CA ALA A 43 15.28 5.91 -1.14
C ALA A 43 14.62 4.54 -0.89
N SER A 44 14.98 3.85 0.21
CA SER A 44 14.39 2.55 0.58
C SER A 44 12.90 2.63 0.95
N ILE A 45 12.39 3.81 1.29
CA ILE A 45 10.98 4.08 1.57
C ILE A 45 10.52 5.30 0.76
N THR A 46 9.43 5.16 -0.01
CA THR A 46 8.88 6.30 -0.75
C THR A 46 8.27 7.34 0.19
N ASP A 47 8.33 8.63 -0.15
CA ASP A 47 7.77 9.72 0.68
C ASP A 47 6.29 9.52 1.00
N GLY A 48 5.51 9.01 0.04
CA GLY A 48 4.10 8.68 0.26
C GLY A 48 3.90 7.60 1.34
N THR A 49 4.77 6.59 1.37
CA THR A 49 4.73 5.52 2.39
C THR A 49 5.18 6.06 3.74
N ARG A 50 6.24 6.87 3.78
CA ARG A 50 6.74 7.53 4.99
C ARG A 50 5.65 8.40 5.63
N ASN A 51 5.02 9.28 4.85
CA ASN A 51 3.93 10.15 5.32
C ASN A 51 2.73 9.34 5.84
N GLY A 52 2.39 8.22 5.18
CA GLY A 52 1.38 7.29 5.65
C GLY A 52 1.74 6.66 7.01
N HIS A 53 3.00 6.25 7.19
CA HIS A 53 3.49 5.70 8.45
C HIS A 53 3.52 6.73 9.57
N LEU A 54 4.00 7.95 9.33
CA LEU A 54 3.98 9.04 10.30
C LEU A 54 2.57 9.29 10.84
N ARG A 55 1.56 9.32 9.96
CA ARG A 55 0.15 9.47 10.38
C ARG A 55 -0.31 8.34 11.29
N ILE A 56 0.07 7.11 10.99
CA ILE A 56 -0.30 5.96 11.83
C ILE A 56 0.39 6.03 13.20
N ILE A 57 1.66 6.42 13.24
CA ILE A 57 2.43 6.57 14.48
C ILE A 57 1.81 7.66 15.36
N LYS A 58 1.47 8.82 14.80
CA LYS A 58 0.74 9.87 15.53
C LYS A 58 -0.53 9.32 16.17
N HIS A 59 -1.36 8.62 15.40
CA HIS A 59 -2.59 8.01 15.93
C HIS A 59 -2.34 6.97 17.02
N PHE A 60 -1.26 6.19 16.92
CA PHE A 60 -0.88 5.21 17.94
C PHE A 60 -0.52 5.90 19.27
N ILE A 61 0.33 6.93 19.20
CA ILE A 61 0.75 7.70 20.37
C ILE A 61 -0.46 8.40 21.01
N THR A 62 -1.25 9.12 20.22
CA THR A 62 -2.46 9.80 20.72
C THR A 62 -3.46 8.83 21.33
N PHE A 63 -3.61 7.62 20.78
CA PHE A 63 -4.52 6.61 21.35
C PHE A 63 -4.11 6.21 22.77
N HIS A 64 -2.83 6.00 23.02
CA HIS A 64 -2.35 5.60 24.34
C HIS A 64 -2.31 6.76 25.33
N LEU A 65 -1.88 7.95 24.91
CA LEU A 65 -1.90 9.15 25.77
C LEU A 65 -3.31 9.55 26.23
N ARG A 66 -4.33 9.32 25.38
CA ARG A 66 -5.73 9.53 25.79
C ARG A 66 -6.23 8.53 26.83
N ARG A 67 -5.64 7.34 26.90
CA ARG A 67 -6.01 6.29 27.86
C ARG A 67 -5.23 6.43 29.16
N ASP A 68 -3.97 6.79 29.05
CA ASP A 68 -3.05 7.01 30.15
C ASP A 68 -2.13 8.20 29.78
N PRO A 69 -2.37 9.39 30.36
CA PRO A 69 -1.52 10.57 30.11
C PRO A 69 -0.05 10.38 30.54
N LYS A 70 0.25 9.37 31.37
CA LYS A 70 1.62 9.03 31.78
C LYS A 70 2.27 7.98 30.88
N TRP A 71 1.59 7.54 29.83
CA TRP A 71 2.13 6.58 28.89
C TRP A 71 3.30 7.20 28.12
N ASP A 72 4.45 6.52 28.13
CA ASP A 72 5.65 6.98 27.45
C ASP A 72 5.76 6.36 26.05
N ALA A 73 5.71 7.22 25.03
CA ALA A 73 5.82 6.83 23.63
C ALA A 73 7.20 6.26 23.22
N LYS A 74 8.24 6.56 24.00
CA LYS A 74 9.61 6.10 23.77
C LYS A 74 9.93 4.81 24.53
N ARG A 75 9.05 4.39 25.45
CA ARG A 75 9.21 3.15 26.21
C ARG A 75 9.20 1.94 25.28
N VAL A 76 10.18 1.05 25.46
CA VAL A 76 10.24 -0.23 24.76
C VAL A 76 10.56 -1.36 25.72
N ASP A 77 9.53 -2.07 26.15
CA ASP A 77 9.52 -3.05 27.24
C ASP A 77 8.55 -4.22 26.97
N GLU A 78 8.37 -5.11 27.94
CA GLU A 78 7.45 -6.26 27.86
C GLU A 78 6.02 -5.87 27.50
N GLN A 79 5.57 -4.68 27.90
CA GLN A 79 4.21 -4.21 27.66
C GLN A 79 4.02 -3.72 26.22
N THR A 80 5.09 -3.37 25.53
CA THR A 80 5.04 -2.77 24.19
C THR A 80 4.32 -3.64 23.14
N PRO A 81 4.54 -4.96 23.04
CA PRO A 81 3.71 -5.86 22.20
C PRO A 81 2.21 -5.79 22.49
N LYS A 82 1.82 -5.68 23.76
CA LYS A 82 0.40 -5.59 24.18
C LYS A 82 -0.18 -4.24 23.77
N ASP A 83 0.58 -3.16 23.88
CA ASP A 83 0.17 -1.82 23.45
C ASP A 83 -0.06 -1.77 21.92
N ILE A 84 0.79 -2.46 21.14
CA ILE A 84 0.63 -2.62 19.69
C ILE A 84 -0.66 -3.38 19.36
N THR A 85 -0.87 -4.56 19.95
CA THR A 85 -2.05 -5.39 19.67
C THR A 85 -3.34 -4.71 20.13
N ALA A 86 -3.33 -3.96 21.24
CA ALA A 86 -4.45 -3.17 21.71
C ALA A 86 -4.85 -2.07 20.70
N PHE A 87 -3.88 -1.34 20.16
CA PHE A 87 -4.16 -0.34 19.13
C PHE A 87 -4.68 -0.96 17.82
N ILE A 88 -4.06 -2.05 17.36
CA ILE A 88 -4.56 -2.75 16.16
C ILE A 88 -5.97 -3.28 16.40
N THR A 89 -6.28 -3.78 17.59
CA THR A 89 -7.64 -4.21 17.97
C THR A 89 -8.61 -3.04 17.95
N ARG A 90 -8.23 -1.87 18.47
CA ARG A 90 -9.07 -0.66 18.39
C ARG A 90 -9.43 -0.32 16.94
N LYS A 91 -8.45 -0.41 16.04
CA LYS A 91 -8.64 -0.13 14.62
C LYS A 91 -9.43 -1.21 13.89
N CYS A 92 -9.07 -2.47 14.07
CA CYS A 92 -9.51 -3.56 13.20
C CYS A 92 -10.54 -4.49 13.84
N GLY A 93 -10.85 -4.32 15.13
CA GLY A 93 -11.84 -5.12 15.81
C GLY A 93 -13.26 -4.96 15.24
N PRO A 94 -14.20 -5.85 15.61
CA PRO A 94 -15.58 -5.80 15.15
C PRO A 94 -16.31 -4.53 15.61
N THR A 95 -17.09 -3.93 14.72
CA THR A 95 -17.87 -2.72 15.01
C THR A 95 -18.93 -2.96 16.08
N GLU A 96 -19.50 -4.17 16.14
CA GLU A 96 -20.48 -4.53 17.18
C GLU A 96 -19.91 -4.43 18.61
N LYS A 97 -18.58 -4.50 18.76
CA LYS A 97 -17.88 -4.34 20.05
C LYS A 97 -17.34 -2.92 20.26
N GLY A 98 -17.77 -1.95 19.45
CA GLY A 98 -17.38 -0.54 19.57
C GLY A 98 -15.99 -0.20 18.99
N PHE A 99 -15.41 -1.09 18.17
CA PHE A 99 -14.15 -0.83 17.46
C PHE A 99 -14.39 -0.17 16.09
N GLU A 100 -13.32 0.28 15.43
CA GLU A 100 -13.43 1.04 14.17
C GLU A 100 -13.71 0.18 12.92
N GLY A 101 -13.67 -1.15 13.00
CA GLY A 101 -14.03 -2.02 11.89
C GLY A 101 -13.08 -2.01 10.69
N LYS A 102 -11.85 -1.50 10.82
CA LYS A 102 -10.91 -1.41 9.70
C LYS A 102 -10.47 -2.78 9.20
N LYS A 103 -10.04 -2.81 7.93
CA LYS A 103 -9.59 -4.00 7.20
C LYS A 103 -8.27 -4.55 7.73
N TYR A 104 -7.97 -5.82 7.45
CA TYR A 104 -6.69 -6.44 7.84
C TYR A 104 -5.47 -5.71 7.24
N SER A 105 -5.62 -5.11 6.05
CA SER A 105 -4.56 -4.28 5.45
C SER A 105 -4.15 -3.08 6.31
N THR A 106 -5.08 -2.54 7.13
CA THR A 106 -4.77 -1.51 8.13
C THR A 106 -3.86 -2.06 9.21
N ALA A 107 -4.13 -3.26 9.75
CA ALA A 107 -3.27 -3.91 10.73
C ALA A 107 -1.84 -4.14 10.19
N VAL A 108 -1.72 -4.60 8.93
CA VAL A 108 -0.42 -4.80 8.27
C VAL A 108 0.35 -3.48 8.15
N SER A 109 -0.35 -2.42 7.74
CA SER A 109 0.23 -1.07 7.59
C SER A 109 0.64 -0.49 8.95
N THR A 110 -0.16 -0.73 9.99
CA THR A 110 0.15 -0.34 11.38
C THR A 110 1.39 -1.06 11.90
N ARG A 111 1.49 -2.38 11.72
CA ARG A 111 2.69 -3.12 12.12
C ARG A 111 3.95 -2.61 11.40
N ALA A 112 3.86 -2.27 10.12
CA ALA A 112 4.97 -1.70 9.35
C ALA A 112 5.36 -0.30 9.88
N ALA A 113 4.40 0.59 10.08
CA ALA A 113 4.63 1.93 10.63
C ALA A 113 5.29 1.87 12.02
N LEU A 114 4.80 1.03 12.92
CA LEU A 114 5.38 0.88 14.26
C LEU A 114 6.75 0.20 14.22
N THR A 115 7.02 -0.65 13.22
CA THR A 115 8.37 -1.18 13.01
C THR A 115 9.36 -0.08 12.65
N MET A 116 8.93 0.89 11.83
CA MET A 116 9.72 2.08 11.50
C MET A 116 9.98 2.93 12.75
N TRP A 117 8.95 3.18 13.57
CA TRP A 117 9.07 3.92 14.84
C TRP A 117 10.04 3.28 15.83
N TYR A 118 9.87 1.99 16.15
CA TYR A 118 10.74 1.35 17.14
C TYR A 118 12.17 1.11 16.65
N ARG A 119 12.40 1.16 15.33
CA ARG A 119 13.75 1.22 14.76
C ARG A 119 14.38 2.60 14.95
N SER A 120 13.63 3.69 14.72
CA SER A 120 14.18 5.04 14.92
C SER A 120 14.49 5.33 16.39
N LEU A 121 13.69 4.80 17.32
CA LEU A 121 13.98 4.88 18.76
C LEU A 121 15.22 4.07 19.18
N ARG A 122 15.57 3.00 18.45
CA ARG A 122 16.65 2.08 18.81
C ARG A 122 17.43 1.66 17.54
N PRO A 123 18.22 2.57 16.96
CA PRO A 123 18.84 2.38 15.65
C PRO A 123 19.83 1.21 15.58
N ASN A 124 20.45 0.85 16.71
CA ASN A 124 21.43 -0.23 16.80
C ASN A 124 20.84 -1.56 17.31
N GLU A 125 19.52 -1.66 17.46
CA GLU A 125 18.89 -2.87 17.98
C GLU A 125 18.71 -3.93 16.88
N SER A 126 18.79 -5.20 17.28
CA SER A 126 18.63 -6.30 16.34
C SER A 126 17.23 -6.30 15.72
N THR A 127 17.14 -6.71 14.45
CA THR A 127 15.84 -6.96 13.80
C THR A 127 15.32 -8.38 14.06
N ALA A 128 16.00 -9.16 14.91
CA ALA A 128 15.58 -10.48 15.33
C ALA A 128 14.28 -10.47 16.17
N GLU A 129 13.82 -11.66 16.55
CA GLU A 129 12.65 -11.85 17.40
C GLU A 129 12.78 -11.10 18.73
N TRP A 130 11.66 -10.55 19.21
CA TRP A 130 11.54 -9.90 20.50
C TRP A 130 11.74 -10.91 21.63
N ARG A 131 12.77 -10.72 22.45
CA ARG A 131 13.08 -11.62 23.56
C ARG A 131 13.74 -10.90 24.72
N LEU A 132 13.52 -11.40 25.93
CA LEU A 132 14.27 -10.98 27.10
C LEU A 132 15.68 -11.60 27.02
N ASP A 133 16.70 -10.77 27.07
CA ASP A 133 18.07 -11.21 27.26
C ASP A 133 18.25 -11.57 28.75
N PRO A 134 18.51 -12.85 29.09
CA PRO A 134 18.60 -13.29 30.47
C PRO A 134 19.85 -12.74 31.18
N VAL A 135 20.87 -12.30 30.44
CA VAL A 135 22.12 -11.78 31.01
C VAL A 135 21.97 -10.32 31.41
N THR A 136 21.42 -9.50 30.51
CA THR A 136 21.26 -8.06 30.75
C THR A 136 19.91 -7.70 31.37
N ASN A 137 18.97 -8.66 31.44
CA ASN A 137 17.57 -8.45 31.81
C ASN A 137 16.91 -7.32 30.98
N THR A 138 17.32 -7.18 29.72
CA THR A 138 16.78 -6.18 28.79
C THR A 138 16.12 -6.85 27.61
N TRP A 139 15.05 -6.23 27.12
CA TRP A 139 14.36 -6.74 25.94
C TRP A 139 15.09 -6.35 24.65
N ARG A 140 15.47 -7.36 23.87
CA ARG A 140 16.18 -7.26 22.59
C ARG A 140 15.25 -7.58 21.42
N GLY A 141 15.59 -7.08 20.24
CA GLY A 141 14.77 -7.26 19.03
C GLY A 141 13.70 -6.19 18.85
N LEU A 142 12.77 -6.40 17.91
CA LEU A 142 11.68 -5.44 17.63
C LEU A 142 10.35 -5.93 18.25
N PRO A 143 9.63 -5.10 19.03
CA PRO A 143 8.38 -5.52 19.67
C PRO A 143 7.29 -5.89 18.66
N THR A 144 7.32 -5.31 17.45
CA THR A 144 6.43 -5.67 16.33
C THR A 144 6.70 -7.06 15.75
N ARG A 145 7.86 -7.66 16.06
CA ARG A 145 8.26 -9.03 15.71
C ARG A 145 8.15 -10.00 16.88
N SER A 146 7.51 -9.60 17.98
CA SER A 146 7.19 -10.52 19.06
C SER A 146 6.27 -11.65 18.62
N ARG A 147 6.38 -12.79 19.32
CA ARG A 147 5.48 -13.92 19.14
C ARG A 147 4.03 -13.52 19.34
N ASP A 148 3.74 -12.69 20.35
CA ASP A 148 2.41 -12.18 20.66
C ASP A 148 1.80 -11.39 19.50
N VAL A 149 2.54 -10.40 18.97
CA VAL A 149 2.07 -9.61 17.82
C VAL A 149 1.89 -10.51 16.59
N SER A 150 2.82 -11.45 16.36
CA SER A 150 2.76 -12.36 15.20
C SER A 150 1.54 -13.30 15.27
N GLN A 151 1.30 -13.93 16.42
CA GLN A 151 0.14 -14.78 16.64
C GLN A 151 -1.17 -13.99 16.56
N PHE A 152 -1.21 -12.79 17.14
CA PHE A 152 -2.34 -11.88 17.05
C PHE A 152 -2.68 -11.53 15.59
N MET A 153 -1.68 -11.19 14.77
CA MET A 153 -1.88 -10.85 13.35
C MET A 153 -2.47 -12.04 12.57
N VAL A 154 -1.97 -13.25 12.79
CA VAL A 154 -2.52 -14.47 12.17
C VAL A 154 -3.97 -14.73 12.62
N GLY A 155 -4.26 -14.55 13.91
CA GLY A 155 -5.60 -14.68 14.47
C GLY A 155 -6.58 -13.66 13.88
N LEU A 156 -6.15 -12.41 13.76
CA LEU A 156 -6.91 -11.33 13.15
C LEU A 156 -7.21 -11.61 11.68
N GLU A 157 -6.20 -12.05 10.91
CA GLU A 157 -6.36 -12.41 9.49
C GLU A 157 -7.42 -13.49 9.29
N LYS A 158 -7.33 -14.58 10.06
CA LYS A 158 -8.30 -15.67 10.01
C LYS A 158 -9.70 -15.21 10.41
N THR A 159 -9.80 -14.33 11.41
CA THR A 159 -11.08 -13.78 11.87
C THR A 159 -11.72 -12.90 10.80
N LYS A 160 -10.93 -12.04 10.15
CA LYS A 160 -11.39 -11.18 9.04
C LYS A 160 -11.81 -11.99 7.82
N ALA A 161 -11.03 -13.01 7.46
CA ALA A 161 -11.39 -13.93 6.39
C ALA A 161 -12.72 -14.64 6.67
N LYS A 162 -12.93 -15.12 7.91
CA LYS A 162 -14.21 -15.73 8.34
C LYS A 162 -15.39 -14.76 8.31
N SER A 163 -15.16 -13.47 8.56
CA SER A 163 -16.19 -12.43 8.42
C SER A 163 -16.44 -12.01 6.97
N GLY A 164 -15.91 -12.73 5.98
CA GLY A 164 -16.10 -12.45 4.56
C GLY A 164 -15.19 -11.34 4.01
N GLU A 165 -14.15 -10.92 4.73
CA GLU A 165 -13.13 -10.04 4.16
C GLU A 165 -12.29 -10.84 3.15
N VAL A 166 -12.66 -10.74 1.87
CA VAL A 166 -11.90 -11.34 0.77
C VAL A 166 -10.69 -10.48 0.45
N SER A 167 -9.52 -11.11 0.26
CA SER A 167 -8.30 -10.44 -0.17
C SER A 167 -8.56 -9.62 -1.45
N SER A 168 -8.47 -8.30 -1.33
CA SER A 168 -8.81 -7.34 -2.39
C SER A 168 -7.71 -7.20 -3.43
N SER A 169 -7.22 -8.32 -3.96
CA SER A 169 -6.30 -8.31 -5.10
C SER A 169 -7.09 -8.54 -6.38
N ALA A 170 -6.79 -7.77 -7.43
CA ALA A 170 -7.25 -8.12 -8.79
C ALA A 170 -6.82 -9.55 -9.19
N ARG A 171 -5.77 -10.09 -8.55
CA ARG A 171 -5.31 -11.48 -8.70
C ARG A 171 -6.27 -12.53 -8.13
N ALA A 172 -7.24 -12.13 -7.30
CA ALA A 172 -8.23 -13.02 -6.71
C ALA A 172 -9.53 -13.08 -7.52
N LEU A 173 -9.64 -12.34 -8.63
CA LEU A 173 -10.81 -12.35 -9.50
C LEU A 173 -10.85 -13.64 -10.32
N SER A 174 -12.04 -14.24 -10.40
CA SER A 174 -12.32 -15.35 -11.31
C SER A 174 -12.64 -14.84 -12.73
N LEU A 175 -12.67 -15.76 -13.70
CA LEU A 175 -13.16 -15.47 -15.05
C LEU A 175 -14.60 -14.94 -15.02
N GLU A 176 -15.45 -15.52 -14.17
CA GLU A 176 -16.85 -15.11 -14.02
C GLU A 176 -16.95 -13.68 -13.48
N ASP A 177 -16.10 -13.30 -12.52
CA ASP A 177 -16.06 -11.93 -12.00
C ASP A 177 -15.69 -10.92 -13.11
N MET A 178 -14.76 -11.29 -14.00
CA MET A 178 -14.37 -10.45 -15.13
C MET A 178 -15.50 -10.28 -16.15
N HIS A 179 -16.27 -11.35 -16.42
CA HIS A 179 -17.46 -11.27 -17.27
C HIS A 179 -18.54 -10.39 -16.66
N ARG A 180 -18.83 -10.55 -15.37
CA ARG A 180 -19.80 -9.71 -14.65
C ARG A 180 -19.37 -8.25 -14.66
N LEU A 181 -18.07 -7.97 -14.48
CA LEU A 181 -17.53 -6.62 -14.57
C LEU A 181 -17.70 -6.03 -15.97
N TYR A 182 -17.40 -6.79 -17.03
CA TYR A 182 -17.61 -6.37 -18.42
C TYR A 182 -19.08 -5.98 -18.65
N ASP A 183 -20.00 -6.88 -18.31
CA ASP A 183 -21.43 -6.68 -18.54
C ASP A 183 -21.97 -5.47 -17.76
N HIS A 184 -21.50 -5.29 -16.53
CA HIS A 184 -21.86 -4.14 -15.71
C HIS A 184 -21.32 -2.82 -16.29
N CYS A 185 -20.06 -2.79 -16.72
CA CYS A 185 -19.40 -1.58 -17.21
C CYS A 185 -19.81 -1.16 -18.63
N LEU A 186 -20.35 -2.07 -19.43
CA LEU A 186 -20.70 -1.84 -20.83
C LEU A 186 -22.19 -2.03 -21.13
N LYS A 187 -23.02 -2.04 -20.08
CA LYS A 187 -24.47 -2.18 -20.22
C LYS A 187 -25.05 -1.07 -21.11
N PRO A 188 -25.95 -1.38 -22.06
CA PRO A 188 -26.51 -0.38 -22.98
C PRO A 188 -27.27 0.77 -22.31
N SER A 189 -27.79 0.54 -21.10
CA SER A 189 -28.60 1.51 -20.36
C SER A 189 -27.80 2.60 -19.63
N LEU A 190 -26.46 2.57 -19.71
CA LEU A 190 -25.61 3.55 -19.00
C LEU A 190 -25.58 4.89 -19.74
N SER A 191 -25.49 5.98 -18.99
CA SER A 191 -25.17 7.29 -19.55
C SER A 191 -23.78 7.30 -20.20
N LEU A 192 -23.52 8.29 -21.05
CA LEU A 192 -22.22 8.42 -21.72
C LEU A 192 -21.05 8.56 -20.71
N ALA A 193 -21.25 9.31 -19.62
CA ALA A 193 -20.25 9.50 -18.58
C ALA A 193 -19.97 8.19 -17.82
N GLU A 194 -21.03 7.46 -17.44
CA GLU A 194 -20.89 6.16 -16.77
C GLU A 194 -20.22 5.14 -17.68
N LYS A 195 -20.53 5.14 -18.98
CA LYS A 195 -19.91 4.26 -19.96
C LYS A 195 -18.41 4.55 -20.12
N LYS A 196 -18.02 5.83 -20.21
CA LYS A 196 -16.59 6.24 -20.24
C LYS A 196 -15.84 5.73 -19.00
N ALA A 197 -16.40 5.99 -17.81
CA ALA A 197 -15.81 5.53 -16.55
C ALA A 197 -15.79 3.98 -16.45
N GLY A 198 -16.83 3.33 -16.95
CA GLY A 198 -16.97 1.88 -17.02
C GLY A 198 -15.89 1.25 -17.90
N ILE A 199 -15.64 1.79 -19.09
CA ILE A 199 -14.56 1.32 -19.98
C ILE A 199 -13.21 1.42 -19.29
N VAL A 200 -12.87 2.57 -18.70
CA VAL A 200 -11.60 2.76 -17.97
C VAL A 200 -11.45 1.72 -16.86
N ARG A 201 -12.50 1.52 -16.05
CA ARG A 201 -12.51 0.57 -14.95
C ARG A 201 -12.30 -0.86 -15.47
N TYR A 202 -13.12 -1.30 -16.41
CA TYR A 202 -13.03 -2.65 -16.99
C TYR A 202 -11.64 -2.92 -17.58
N VAL A 203 -11.10 -2.00 -18.39
CA VAL A 203 -9.78 -2.16 -19.02
C VAL A 203 -8.68 -2.26 -17.97
N ALA A 204 -8.71 -1.40 -16.94
CA ALA A 204 -7.70 -1.43 -15.88
C ALA A 204 -7.74 -2.76 -15.09
N TYR A 205 -8.93 -3.27 -14.76
CA TYR A 205 -9.07 -4.55 -14.06
C TYR A 205 -8.68 -5.74 -14.96
N LEU A 206 -9.02 -5.71 -16.25
CA LEU A 206 -8.62 -6.77 -17.18
C LEU A 206 -7.10 -6.84 -17.32
N LEU A 207 -6.42 -5.71 -17.49
CA LEU A 207 -4.96 -5.70 -17.56
C LEU A 207 -4.33 -6.15 -16.25
N ALA A 208 -4.88 -5.73 -15.10
CA ALA A 208 -4.41 -6.18 -13.79
C ALA A 208 -4.52 -7.70 -13.64
N TRP A 209 -5.63 -8.26 -14.10
CA TRP A 209 -5.90 -9.70 -14.06
C TRP A 209 -5.02 -10.49 -15.02
N LEU A 210 -4.96 -10.13 -16.30
CA LEU A 210 -4.17 -10.83 -17.33
C LEU A 210 -2.67 -10.79 -17.06
N MET A 211 -2.16 -9.66 -16.57
CA MET A 211 -0.72 -9.46 -16.35
C MET A 211 -0.30 -9.71 -14.89
N MET A 212 -1.24 -10.10 -14.03
CA MET A 212 -1.03 -10.29 -12.59
C MET A 212 -0.41 -9.05 -11.92
N LEU A 213 -0.79 -7.87 -12.37
CA LEU A 213 -0.36 -6.59 -11.83
C LEU A 213 -1.26 -6.12 -10.70
N ARG A 214 -0.72 -5.27 -9.83
CA ARG A 214 -1.57 -4.49 -8.94
C ARG A 214 -2.23 -3.36 -9.72
N ILE A 215 -3.38 -2.88 -9.26
CA ILE A 215 -4.12 -1.82 -9.94
C ILE A 215 -3.30 -0.52 -10.03
N ASP A 216 -2.47 -0.21 -9.02
CA ASP A 216 -1.56 0.95 -9.03
C ASP A 216 -0.49 0.85 -10.13
N GLU A 217 0.01 -0.35 -10.41
CA GLU A 217 0.94 -0.60 -11.52
C GLU A 217 0.25 -0.42 -12.88
N VAL A 218 -1.01 -0.86 -13.02
CA VAL A 218 -1.78 -0.71 -14.26
C VAL A 218 -2.13 0.74 -14.55
N VAL A 219 -2.66 1.49 -13.57
CA VAL A 219 -3.04 2.89 -13.79
C VAL A 219 -1.83 3.81 -14.04
N SER A 220 -0.63 3.33 -13.68
CA SER A 220 0.64 4.01 -13.96
C SER A 220 1.23 3.66 -15.33
N LEU A 221 0.61 2.76 -16.10
CA LEU A 221 1.01 2.48 -17.47
C LEU A 221 0.96 3.77 -18.30
N LYS A 222 1.93 3.91 -19.19
CA LYS A 222 2.03 4.99 -20.15
C LYS A 222 1.80 4.48 -21.57
N PHE A 223 1.51 5.37 -22.51
CA PHE A 223 1.39 5.00 -23.92
C PHE A 223 2.67 4.35 -24.46
N GLU A 224 3.84 4.81 -23.99
CA GLU A 224 5.15 4.29 -24.35
C GLU A 224 5.38 2.86 -23.85
N ASN A 225 4.57 2.38 -22.90
CA ASN A 225 4.60 1.00 -22.43
C ASN A 225 3.85 0.04 -23.37
N ILE A 226 3.11 0.56 -24.34
CA ILE A 226 2.30 -0.25 -25.27
C ILE A 226 2.97 -0.27 -26.63
N ASP A 227 3.61 -1.39 -26.95
CA ASP A 227 4.23 -1.60 -28.25
C ASP A 227 3.26 -2.33 -29.18
N LYS A 228 2.87 -1.61 -30.24
CA LYS A 228 2.08 -2.15 -31.35
C LYS A 228 3.01 -2.34 -32.54
N ILE A 229 3.47 -3.57 -32.71
CA ILE A 229 4.31 -3.96 -33.84
C ILE A 229 3.52 -3.72 -35.15
N PRO A 230 4.02 -2.89 -36.09
CA PRO A 230 3.34 -2.63 -37.36
C PRO A 230 3.02 -3.93 -38.11
N GLY A 231 1.78 -4.06 -38.59
CA GLY A 231 1.29 -5.24 -39.31
C GLY A 231 0.80 -6.39 -38.42
N GLU A 232 1.17 -6.42 -37.14
CA GLU A 232 0.68 -7.43 -36.19
C GLU A 232 -0.73 -7.07 -35.69
N ARG A 233 -1.64 -8.05 -35.77
CA ARG A 233 -3.04 -7.92 -35.34
C ARG A 233 -3.42 -8.95 -34.27
N LYS A 234 -2.59 -9.96 -34.06
CA LYS A 234 -2.85 -11.08 -33.15
C LYS A 234 -2.45 -10.76 -31.73
N PHE A 235 -1.51 -9.85 -31.50
CA PHE A 235 -1.10 -9.47 -30.15
C PHE A 235 -0.59 -8.03 -30.09
N LEU A 236 -0.50 -7.54 -28.86
CA LEU A 236 0.25 -6.34 -28.49
C LEU A 236 1.23 -6.68 -27.36
N GLN A 237 2.28 -5.90 -27.24
CA GLN A 237 3.26 -6.07 -26.17
C GLN A 237 3.12 -4.93 -25.15
N VAL A 238 3.03 -5.28 -23.88
CA VAL A 238 3.02 -4.33 -22.76
C VAL A 238 4.31 -4.49 -21.98
N SER A 239 5.02 -3.39 -21.71
CA SER A 239 6.27 -3.41 -20.95
C SER A 239 6.22 -2.52 -19.72
N LEU A 240 6.83 -2.94 -18.61
CA LEU A 240 7.03 -2.13 -17.41
C LEU A 240 8.51 -2.03 -17.09
N ASN A 241 8.99 -0.79 -16.92
CA ASN A 241 10.40 -0.51 -16.60
C ASN A 241 10.79 -0.99 -15.20
N THR A 242 9.88 -0.91 -14.23
CA THR A 242 10.08 -1.37 -12.86
C THR A 242 8.78 -1.92 -12.30
N ARG A 243 8.84 -3.06 -11.59
CA ARG A 243 7.69 -3.57 -10.82
C ARG A 243 7.86 -3.21 -9.37
N LYS A 244 6.75 -3.00 -8.66
CA LYS A 244 6.77 -2.71 -7.22
C LYS A 244 7.33 -3.88 -6.39
N GLN A 245 7.34 -5.10 -6.94
CA GLN A 245 7.93 -6.29 -6.30
C GLN A 245 9.33 -6.66 -6.84
N SER A 246 9.80 -5.97 -7.88
CA SER A 246 11.10 -6.19 -8.52
C SER A 246 11.61 -4.84 -9.03
N GLN A 247 12.21 -4.07 -8.12
CA GLN A 247 12.71 -2.72 -8.41
C GLN A 247 14.07 -2.74 -9.12
N THR A 248 14.66 -3.91 -9.37
CA THR A 248 16.02 -4.11 -9.88
C THR A 248 16.15 -3.91 -11.41
N GLY A 249 15.32 -3.07 -12.02
CA GLY A 249 15.46 -2.69 -13.44
C GLY A 249 15.22 -3.81 -14.46
N VAL A 250 14.67 -4.96 -14.04
CA VAL A 250 14.28 -6.01 -14.99
C VAL A 250 13.05 -5.54 -15.77
N LEU A 251 13.22 -5.33 -17.07
CA LEU A 251 12.12 -5.04 -17.98
C LEU A 251 11.17 -6.24 -17.99
N HIS A 252 9.96 -6.05 -17.49
CA HIS A 252 8.92 -7.06 -17.58
C HIS A 252 8.05 -6.77 -18.80
N SER A 253 7.94 -7.75 -19.71
CA SER A 253 7.11 -7.64 -20.91
C SER A 253 6.06 -8.74 -20.95
N TRP A 254 4.83 -8.39 -21.33
CA TRP A 254 3.72 -9.31 -21.55
C TRP A 254 3.28 -9.22 -23.00
N ARG A 255 3.06 -10.39 -23.61
CA ARG A 255 2.43 -10.50 -24.92
C ARG A 255 0.95 -10.82 -24.74
N LEU A 256 0.09 -9.84 -25.01
CA LEU A 256 -1.35 -9.96 -24.85
C LEU A 256 -1.99 -10.28 -26.20
N TRP A 257 -2.50 -11.51 -26.33
CA TRP A 257 -3.09 -12.02 -27.56
C TRP A 257 -4.57 -11.64 -27.69
N ALA A 258 -5.01 -11.41 -28.93
CA ALA A 258 -6.42 -11.35 -29.27
C ALA A 258 -7.11 -12.64 -28.82
N ASN A 259 -8.29 -12.49 -28.22
CA ASN A 259 -9.14 -13.59 -27.84
C ASN A 259 -10.50 -13.41 -28.52
N ASP A 260 -10.68 -14.07 -29.66
CA ASP A 260 -11.96 -14.01 -30.39
C ASP A 260 -12.98 -15.02 -29.84
N ASN A 261 -12.52 -16.05 -29.11
CA ASN A 261 -13.40 -17.01 -28.45
C ASN A 261 -14.15 -16.41 -27.26
N ASP A 262 -13.50 -15.48 -26.55
CA ASP A 262 -14.11 -14.73 -25.45
C ASP A 262 -13.84 -13.23 -25.59
N PRO A 263 -14.73 -12.50 -26.28
CA PRO A 263 -14.60 -11.06 -26.49
C PRO A 263 -14.58 -10.25 -25.20
N LYS A 264 -15.13 -10.76 -24.09
CA LYS A 264 -15.25 -10.05 -22.80
C LYS A 264 -13.95 -9.99 -22.02
N ILE A 265 -12.96 -10.79 -22.39
CA ILE A 265 -11.61 -10.78 -21.79
C ILE A 265 -10.53 -10.52 -22.84
N CYS A 266 -10.91 -10.10 -24.05
CA CYS A 266 -9.98 -9.87 -25.13
C CYS A 266 -9.20 -8.56 -24.92
N PRO A 267 -7.88 -8.61 -24.69
CA PRO A 267 -7.09 -7.42 -24.42
C PRO A 267 -7.08 -6.48 -25.63
N MET A 268 -7.02 -7.01 -26.86
CA MET A 268 -7.09 -6.19 -28.08
C MET A 268 -8.37 -5.37 -28.16
N ARG A 269 -9.53 -5.98 -27.88
CA ARG A 269 -10.82 -5.28 -27.83
C ARG A 269 -10.87 -4.26 -26.69
N ALA A 270 -10.30 -4.60 -25.54
CA ALA A 270 -10.19 -3.67 -24.41
C ALA A 270 -9.37 -2.42 -24.78
N PHE A 271 -8.24 -2.56 -25.47
CA PHE A 271 -7.46 -1.41 -25.95
C PHE A 271 -8.19 -0.61 -27.03
N ILE A 272 -8.95 -1.25 -27.91
CA ILE A 272 -9.80 -0.54 -28.90
C ILE A 272 -10.88 0.27 -28.18
N LEU A 273 -11.55 -0.31 -27.18
CA LEU A 273 -12.53 0.40 -26.36
C LEU A 273 -11.88 1.59 -25.65
N LEU A 274 -10.70 1.41 -25.04
CA LEU A 274 -9.98 2.49 -24.38
C LEU A 274 -9.58 3.59 -25.37
N ALA A 275 -9.07 3.21 -26.54
CA ALA A 275 -8.69 4.15 -27.59
C ALA A 275 -9.88 4.94 -28.12
N SER A 276 -11.09 4.36 -28.15
CA SER A 276 -12.31 5.07 -28.55
C SER A 276 -12.69 6.23 -27.63
N LEU A 277 -12.15 6.24 -26.40
CA LEU A 277 -12.33 7.35 -25.47
C LEU A 277 -11.41 8.54 -25.78
N TYR A 278 -10.31 8.28 -26.49
CA TYR A 278 -9.36 9.32 -26.89
C TYR A 278 -9.80 9.89 -28.23
N GLY A 279 -10.08 11.20 -28.23
CA GLY A 279 -10.37 11.93 -29.46
C GLY A 279 -9.16 11.93 -30.41
N PRO A 280 -9.37 12.19 -31.71
CA PRO A 280 -8.32 12.18 -32.73
C PRO A 280 -7.18 13.18 -32.45
N SER A 281 -7.43 14.21 -31.64
CA SER A 281 -6.46 15.22 -31.22
C SER A 281 -5.62 14.83 -30.00
N THR A 282 -5.87 13.67 -29.37
CA THR A 282 -5.17 13.26 -28.15
C THR A 282 -3.76 12.82 -28.47
N LYS A 283 -2.75 13.50 -27.92
CA LYS A 283 -1.36 13.06 -27.99
C LYS A 283 -1.20 11.75 -27.23
N LYS A 284 -0.79 10.69 -27.92
CA LYS A 284 -0.58 9.34 -27.38
C LYS A 284 0.78 9.23 -26.69
N ALA A 285 1.00 10.05 -25.66
CA ALA A 285 2.22 10.09 -24.87
C ALA A 285 1.89 10.32 -23.40
N GLY A 286 2.71 9.79 -22.48
CA GLY A 286 2.46 9.89 -21.05
C GLY A 286 1.39 8.90 -20.55
N PRO A 287 0.64 9.22 -19.48
CA PRO A 287 -0.27 8.28 -18.83
C PRO A 287 -1.29 7.66 -19.79
N LEU A 288 -1.38 6.32 -19.78
CA LEU A 288 -2.30 5.57 -20.63
C LEU A 288 -3.75 5.81 -20.22
N PHE A 289 -4.03 5.92 -18.92
CA PHE A 289 -5.36 6.17 -18.37
C PHE A 289 -5.53 7.65 -18.06
N LEU A 290 -5.89 8.43 -19.07
CA LEU A 290 -6.12 9.86 -18.93
C LEU A 290 -7.42 10.14 -18.15
N ARG A 291 -7.47 11.27 -17.44
CA ARG A 291 -8.72 11.73 -16.82
C ARG A 291 -9.70 12.11 -17.93
N ILE A 292 -10.76 11.33 -18.05
CA ILE A 292 -11.76 11.50 -19.10
C ILE A 292 -12.81 12.47 -18.59
N SER A 293 -12.87 13.67 -19.20
CA SER A 293 -13.93 14.65 -19.02
C SER A 293 -15.22 14.24 -19.74
#